data_AF-A0A099U1V6-F1
#
_entry.id   AF-A0A099U1V6-F1
#
_cell.length_a   1.000
_cell.length_b   1.000
_cell.length_c   1.000
_cell.angle_alpha   90.00
_cell.angle_beta   90.00
_cell.angle_gamma   90.00
#
_symmetry.space_group_name_H-M   'P 1'
#
loop_
_entity.id
_entity.type
_entity.pdbx_description
1 polymer ?
#
loop_
_entity_poly.entity_id
_entity_poly.type
_entity_poly.pdbx_seq_one_letter_code
_entity_poly.pdbx_strand_id
1 'polypeptide(L)'
;MDKDIKNLTLKKFKENFDFIESTMQNSKMYTEAFKSFQEGMKDYAFSDDQKAQALATFISQVFQSGFQIAVQTALSIDLNEIQTRDAQNKSALEILGIQKDVTSKANAAKESFYRVQASKMQAAQLQAQALQDKIKAEVLHKSSNDNAQINKANCMVSYQNVMGNVNKPQLITQYQMQKETVNALKAIGEARINDYTKELDKVKIPEFSEEQDTNVIEIYATKQIVSIEEPISFIVISSIELESVVWNFGDNNYGLGYNVIYAYKQSGEYKVNMNATLSLKDNESKQYQRSLDIIVK
;
A
#
# COMPACT_ATOMS: atom_id res chain seq x y z
N MET A 1 21.46 -18.49 60.93
CA MET A 1 21.02 -17.09 60.77
C MET A 1 21.76 -16.27 61.80
N ASP A 2 22.66 -15.42 61.32
CA ASP A 2 23.86 -14.93 62.02
C ASP A 2 23.55 -14.04 63.23
N LYS A 3 24.33 -14.18 64.31
CA LYS A 3 24.19 -13.36 65.54
C LYS A 3 24.32 -11.86 65.25
N ASP A 4 25.11 -11.53 64.24
CA ASP A 4 25.36 -10.16 63.80
C ASP A 4 24.18 -9.55 63.05
N ILE A 5 23.41 -10.34 62.29
CA ILE A 5 22.17 -9.89 61.65
C ILE A 5 21.11 -9.58 62.72
N LYS A 6 20.97 -10.43 63.75
CA LYS A 6 20.05 -10.20 64.88
C LYS A 6 20.41 -8.93 65.67
N ASN A 7 21.70 -8.68 65.92
CA ASN A 7 22.16 -7.46 66.59
C ASN A 7 21.89 -6.20 65.76
N LEU A 8 22.04 -6.27 64.43
CA LEU A 8 21.72 -5.15 63.53
C LEU A 8 20.22 -4.85 63.48
N THR A 9 19.37 -5.89 63.52
CA THR A 9 17.91 -5.74 63.58
C THR A 9 17.45 -5.14 64.90
N LEU A 10 18.01 -5.57 66.04
CA LEU A 10 17.65 -5.03 67.35
C LEU A 10 18.08 -3.56 67.51
N LYS A 11 19.27 -3.21 67.01
CA LYS A 11 19.77 -1.83 67.02
C LYS A 11 18.87 -0.91 66.19
N LYS A 12 18.53 -1.31 64.95
CA LYS A 12 17.61 -0.56 64.10
C LYS A 12 16.21 -0.45 64.69
N PHE A 13 15.72 -1.51 65.35
CA PHE A 13 14.44 -1.46 66.06
C PHE A 13 14.46 -0.41 67.17
N LYS A 14 15.53 -0.36 67.97
CA LYS A 14 15.70 0.63 69.03
C LYS A 14 15.79 2.06 68.47
N GLU A 15 16.60 2.26 67.43
CA GLU A 15 16.73 3.57 66.77
C GLU A 15 15.38 4.06 66.22
N ASN A 16 14.60 3.18 65.58
CA ASN A 16 13.26 3.51 65.09
C ASN A 16 12.28 3.78 66.24
N PHE A 17 12.35 3.01 67.33
CA PHE A 17 11.51 3.20 68.51
C PHE A 17 11.78 4.57 69.16
N ASP A 18 13.05 4.88 69.43
CA ASP A 18 13.47 6.14 70.04
C ASP A 18 13.09 7.34 69.14
N PHE A 19 13.17 7.18 67.81
CA PHE A 19 12.72 8.18 66.86
C PHE A 19 11.20 8.40 66.89
N ILE A 20 10.41 7.32 66.91
CA ILE A 20 8.94 7.42 66.98
C ILE A 20 8.52 8.03 68.32
N GLU A 21 9.13 7.60 69.42
CA GLU A 21 8.85 8.11 70.76
C GLU A 21 9.16 9.62 70.85
N SER A 22 10.34 10.06 70.41
CA SER A 22 10.70 11.48 70.40
C SER A 22 9.80 12.32 69.47
N THR A 23 9.44 11.79 68.30
CA THR A 23 8.52 12.48 67.37
C THR A 23 7.13 12.62 67.98
N MET A 24 6.63 11.58 68.63
CA MET A 24 5.34 11.60 69.32
C MET A 24 5.33 12.58 70.48
N GLN A 25 6.35 12.56 71.35
CA GLN A 25 6.45 13.47 72.50
C GLN A 25 6.48 14.95 72.09
N ASN A 26 7.10 15.24 70.94
CA ASN A 26 7.16 16.59 70.37
C ASN A 26 5.92 16.97 69.53
N SER A 27 5.00 16.03 69.30
CA SER A 27 3.81 16.29 68.50
C SER A 27 2.81 17.17 69.26
N LYS A 28 2.11 18.03 68.51
CA LYS A 28 1.03 18.86 69.04
C LYS A 28 -0.09 18.02 69.68
N MET A 29 -0.41 16.87 69.07
CA MET A 29 -1.42 15.95 69.58
C MET A 29 -1.06 15.40 70.96
N TYR A 30 0.18 14.92 71.15
CA TYR A 30 0.63 14.39 72.44
C TYR A 30 0.68 15.50 73.50
N THR A 31 1.23 16.66 73.16
CA THR A 31 1.35 17.79 74.11
C THR A 31 -0.02 18.32 74.54
N GLU A 32 -1.00 18.45 73.64
CA GLU A 32 -2.37 18.84 73.97
C GLU A 32 -3.13 17.78 74.77
N ALA A 33 -2.99 16.51 74.39
CA ALA A 33 -3.63 15.40 75.10
C ALA A 33 -3.04 15.23 76.52
N PHE A 34 -1.72 15.35 76.66
CA PHE A 34 -1.02 15.26 77.95
C PHE A 34 -1.41 16.42 78.87
N LYS A 35 -1.50 17.64 78.34
CA LYS A 35 -2.01 18.79 79.09
C LYS A 35 -3.44 18.56 79.59
N SER A 36 -4.32 18.06 78.71
CA SER A 36 -5.71 17.75 79.07
C SER A 36 -5.81 16.66 80.14
N PHE A 37 -4.97 15.63 80.05
CA PHE A 37 -4.84 14.59 81.07
C PHE A 37 -4.42 15.17 82.42
N GLN A 38 -3.36 15.99 82.45
CA GLN A 38 -2.88 16.63 83.67
C GLN A 38 -3.93 17.57 84.31
N GLU A 39 -4.71 18.27 83.50
CA GLU A 39 -5.78 19.14 83.98
C GLU A 39 -6.93 18.33 84.60
N GLY A 40 -7.39 17.26 83.94
CA GLY A 40 -8.46 16.40 84.46
C GLY A 40 -8.08 15.58 85.70
N MET A 41 -6.78 15.37 85.96
CA MET A 41 -6.29 14.70 87.15
C MET A 41 -6.37 15.55 88.43
N LYS A 42 -6.49 16.89 88.32
CA LYS A 42 -6.50 17.80 89.49
C LYS A 42 -7.75 17.66 90.35
N ASP A 43 -8.84 17.13 89.78
CA ASP A 43 -10.15 17.05 90.43
C ASP A 43 -10.33 15.83 91.35
N TYR A 44 -9.31 14.98 91.50
CA TYR A 44 -9.41 13.70 92.22
C TYR A 44 -8.20 13.41 93.12
N ALA A 45 -8.45 12.88 94.33
CA ALA A 45 -7.41 12.48 95.28
C ALA A 45 -6.87 11.07 94.98
N PHE A 46 -6.02 10.95 93.97
CA PHE A 46 -5.35 9.69 93.63
C PHE A 46 -4.05 9.48 94.41
N SER A 47 -3.75 8.22 94.76
CA SER A 47 -2.42 7.79 95.22
C SER A 47 -1.41 7.85 94.08
N ASP A 48 -0.11 7.96 94.39
CA ASP A 48 0.93 8.13 93.37
C ASP A 48 1.03 6.94 92.40
N ASP A 49 0.75 5.72 92.87
CA ASP A 49 0.68 4.52 92.02
C ASP A 49 -0.48 4.59 91.02
N GLN A 50 -1.64 5.09 91.44
CA GLN A 50 -2.80 5.29 90.57
C GLN A 50 -2.52 6.34 89.49
N LYS A 51 -1.79 7.41 89.84
CA LYS A 51 -1.37 8.44 88.87
C LYS A 51 -0.38 7.87 87.86
N ALA A 52 0.58 7.07 88.30
CA ALA A 52 1.56 6.42 87.42
C ALA A 52 0.89 5.45 86.44
N GLN A 53 -0.04 4.62 86.91
CA GLN A 53 -0.77 3.68 86.07
C GLN A 53 -1.70 4.38 85.06
N ALA A 54 -2.39 5.44 85.49
CA ALA A 54 -3.22 6.25 84.61
C ALA A 54 -2.39 6.92 83.50
N LEU A 55 -1.23 7.47 83.86
CA LEU A 55 -0.31 8.07 82.90
C LEU A 55 0.25 7.04 81.90
N ALA A 56 0.69 5.87 82.39
CA ALA A 56 1.18 4.80 81.52
C ALA A 56 0.10 4.32 80.53
N THR A 57 -1.15 4.20 81.00
CA THR A 57 -2.29 3.82 80.15
C THR A 57 -2.58 4.88 79.10
N PHE A 58 -2.61 6.15 79.51
CA PHE A 58 -2.82 7.29 78.62
C PHE A 58 -1.75 7.35 77.51
N ILE A 59 -0.46 7.29 77.89
CA ILE A 59 0.64 7.31 76.93
C ILE A 59 0.52 6.14 75.96
N SER A 60 0.26 4.92 76.46
CA SER A 60 0.09 3.74 75.61
C SER A 60 -1.06 3.89 74.61
N GLN A 61 -2.20 4.45 75.02
CA GLN A 61 -3.35 4.63 74.14
C GLN A 61 -3.12 5.71 73.08
N VAL A 62 -2.53 6.84 73.46
CA VAL A 62 -2.19 7.94 72.52
C VAL A 62 -1.13 7.48 71.53
N PHE A 63 -0.12 6.74 71.99
CA PHE A 63 0.91 6.16 71.14
C PHE A 63 0.33 5.15 70.15
N GLN A 64 -0.47 4.18 70.62
CA GLN A 64 -1.09 3.17 69.75
C GLN A 64 -1.98 3.81 68.69
N SER A 65 -2.79 4.81 69.06
CA SER A 65 -3.69 5.49 68.12
C SER A 65 -2.93 6.30 67.08
N GLY A 66 -1.94 7.10 67.51
CA GLY A 66 -1.09 7.88 66.61
C GLY A 66 -0.27 7.01 65.67
N PHE A 67 0.30 5.93 66.20
CA PHE A 67 1.06 4.96 65.41
C PHE A 67 0.18 4.24 64.38
N GLN A 68 -1.02 3.80 64.76
CA GLN A 68 -1.97 3.18 63.82
C GLN A 68 -2.36 4.12 62.67
N ILE A 69 -2.69 5.39 62.97
CA ILE A 69 -3.00 6.39 61.95
C ILE A 69 -1.80 6.62 61.03
N ALA A 70 -0.60 6.80 61.60
CA ALA A 70 0.62 7.01 60.81
C ALA A 70 0.92 5.83 59.88
N VAL A 71 0.79 4.59 60.35
CA VAL A 71 0.98 3.38 59.54
C VAL A 71 -0.07 3.31 58.43
N GLN A 72 -1.35 3.57 58.74
CA GLN A 72 -2.41 3.57 57.73
C GLN A 72 -2.20 4.67 56.68
N THR A 73 -1.80 5.88 57.10
CA THR A 73 -1.48 6.98 56.18
C THR A 73 -0.29 6.63 55.29
N ALA A 74 0.80 6.11 55.85
CA ALA A 74 1.97 5.69 55.07
C ALA A 74 1.61 4.61 54.05
N LEU A 75 0.88 3.57 54.47
CA LEU A 75 0.41 2.51 53.58
C LEU A 75 -0.50 3.06 52.46
N SER A 76 -1.38 4.01 52.80
CA SER A 76 -2.26 4.65 51.82
C SER A 76 -1.49 5.49 50.79
N ILE A 77 -0.46 6.23 51.22
CA ILE A 77 0.43 6.98 50.33
C ILE A 77 1.16 6.03 49.37
N ASP A 78 1.77 4.96 49.90
CA ASP A 78 2.49 3.97 49.09
C ASP A 78 1.56 3.29 48.08
N LEU A 79 0.36 2.91 48.50
CA LEU A 79 -0.66 2.32 47.61
C LEU A 79 -1.09 3.29 46.50
N ASN A 80 -1.33 4.56 46.83
CA ASN A 80 -1.70 5.58 45.85
C ASN A 80 -0.55 5.84 44.85
N GLU A 81 0.70 5.81 45.31
CA GLU A 81 1.87 5.95 44.45
C GLU A 81 1.99 4.77 43.47
N ILE A 82 1.84 3.54 43.96
CA ILE A 82 1.83 2.33 43.12
C ILE A 82 0.72 2.41 42.07
N GLN A 83 -0.50 2.74 42.47
CA GLN A 83 -1.63 2.88 41.55
C GLN A 83 -1.40 3.96 40.49
N THR A 84 -0.81 5.10 40.89
CA THR A 84 -0.47 6.18 39.97
C THR A 84 0.57 5.73 38.95
N ARG A 85 1.62 5.03 39.39
CA ARG A 85 2.66 4.48 38.51
C ARG A 85 2.09 3.44 37.54
N ASP A 86 1.23 2.55 38.01
CA ASP A 86 0.58 1.55 37.17
C ASP A 86 -0.33 2.19 36.11
N ALA A 87 -1.10 3.22 36.48
CA ALA A 87 -1.90 3.99 35.53
C ALA A 87 -1.04 4.68 34.47
N GLN A 88 0.07 5.32 34.88
CA GLN A 88 1.02 5.94 33.95
C GLN A 88 1.66 4.92 33.00
N ASN A 89 2.08 3.76 33.51
CA ASN A 89 2.65 2.68 32.70
C ASN A 89 1.63 2.15 31.70
N LYS A 90 0.37 1.95 32.11
CA LYS A 90 -0.71 1.52 31.22
C LYS A 90 -0.93 2.53 30.09
N SER A 91 -1.03 3.82 30.40
CA SER A 91 -1.17 4.87 29.39
C SER A 91 0.05 4.93 28.45
N ALA A 92 1.26 4.76 28.96
CA ALA A 92 2.47 4.72 28.12
C ALA A 92 2.46 3.52 27.15
N LEU A 93 2.01 2.35 27.60
CA LEU A 93 1.86 1.17 26.74
C LEU A 93 0.78 1.37 25.67
N GLU A 94 -0.34 2.00 26.01
CA GLU A 94 -1.40 2.35 25.05
C GLU A 94 -0.87 3.32 23.97
N ILE A 95 -0.15 4.37 24.37
CA ILE A 95 0.49 5.33 23.45
C ILE A 95 1.49 4.62 22.53
N LEU A 96 2.32 3.72 23.08
CA LEU A 96 3.27 2.94 22.30
C LEU A 96 2.57 2.04 21.27
N GLY A 97 1.44 1.43 21.65
CA GLY A 97 0.59 0.66 20.75
C GLY A 97 0.05 1.49 19.59
N ILE A 98 -0.49 2.68 19.89
CA ILE A 98 -0.97 3.64 18.88
C ILE A 98 0.18 4.08 17.96
N GLN A 99 1.33 4.42 18.51
CA GLN A 99 2.51 4.81 17.72
C GLN A 99 2.91 3.70 16.73
N LYS A 100 2.95 2.44 17.20
CA LYS A 100 3.26 1.30 16.34
C LYS A 100 2.24 1.13 15.20
N ASP A 101 0.94 1.26 15.49
CA ASP A 101 -0.11 1.19 14.47
C ASP A 101 0.02 2.33 13.44
N VAL A 102 0.29 3.56 13.90
CA VAL A 102 0.55 4.71 13.03
C VAL A 102 1.76 4.48 12.14
N THR A 103 2.88 3.98 12.68
CA THR A 103 4.07 3.65 11.90
C THR A 103 3.79 2.55 10.87
N SER A 104 3.04 1.50 11.25
CA SER A 104 2.66 0.44 10.32
C SER A 104 1.80 0.98 9.17
N LYS A 105 0.84 1.86 9.46
CA LYS A 105 0.00 2.52 8.45
C LYS A 105 0.82 3.44 7.55
N ALA A 106 1.76 4.20 8.10
CA ALA A 106 2.67 5.04 7.33
C ALA A 106 3.55 4.23 6.37
N ASN A 107 4.07 3.08 6.82
CA ASN A 107 4.84 2.18 5.97
C ASN A 107 3.99 1.59 4.84
N ALA A 108 2.76 1.13 5.13
CA ALA A 108 1.84 0.63 4.11
C ALA A 108 1.49 1.71 3.06
N ALA A 109 1.31 2.96 3.48
CA ALA A 109 1.10 4.09 2.57
C ALA A 109 2.32 4.36 1.69
N LYS A 110 3.53 4.27 2.25
CA LYS A 110 4.79 4.44 1.49
C LYS A 110 4.98 3.33 0.45
N GLU A 111 4.68 2.08 0.80
CA GLU A 111 4.72 0.96 -0.14
C GLU A 111 3.70 1.13 -1.27
N SER A 112 2.48 1.55 -0.94
CA SER A 112 1.44 1.89 -1.93
C SER A 112 1.94 2.96 -2.90
N PHE A 113 2.55 4.04 -2.39
CA PHE A 113 3.14 5.08 -3.23
C PHE A 113 4.18 4.54 -4.22
N TYR A 114 5.09 3.66 -3.77
CA TYR A 114 6.08 3.06 -4.68
C TYR A 114 5.44 2.15 -5.74
N ARG A 115 4.38 1.39 -5.40
CA ARG A 115 3.65 0.58 -6.38
C ARG A 115 2.96 1.45 -7.43
N VAL A 116 2.37 2.59 -7.05
CA VAL A 116 1.81 3.57 -7.99
C VAL A 116 2.89 4.04 -8.96
N GLN A 117 4.05 4.44 -8.46
CA GLN A 117 5.13 4.95 -9.32
C GLN A 117 5.69 3.89 -10.26
N ALA A 118 5.88 2.65 -9.77
CA ALA A 118 6.31 1.54 -10.60
C ALA A 118 5.29 1.23 -11.71
N SER A 119 4.00 1.23 -11.38
CA SER A 119 2.90 1.00 -12.33
C SER A 119 2.86 2.08 -13.42
N LYS A 120 3.00 3.35 -13.05
CA LYS A 120 3.08 4.47 -14.01
C LYS A 120 4.28 4.33 -14.95
N MET A 121 5.43 3.91 -14.44
CA MET A 121 6.62 3.68 -15.26
C MET A 121 6.44 2.51 -16.23
N GLN A 122 5.83 1.41 -15.80
CA GLN A 122 5.55 0.26 -16.67
C GLN A 122 4.55 0.63 -17.77
N ALA A 123 3.51 1.39 -17.45
CA ALA A 123 2.56 1.90 -18.44
C ALA A 123 3.24 2.80 -19.47
N ALA A 124 4.07 3.74 -19.04
CA ALA A 124 4.85 4.62 -19.94
C ALA A 124 5.80 3.82 -20.84
N GLN A 125 6.42 2.75 -20.32
CA GLN A 125 7.27 1.87 -21.12
C GLN A 125 6.48 1.14 -22.22
N LEU A 126 5.29 0.61 -21.90
CA LEU A 126 4.43 -0.03 -22.91
C LEU A 126 3.94 0.97 -23.96
N GLN A 127 3.64 2.21 -23.57
CA GLN A 127 3.28 3.27 -24.51
C GLN A 127 4.44 3.62 -25.45
N ALA A 128 5.67 3.73 -24.93
CA ALA A 128 6.86 3.96 -25.74
C ALA A 128 7.10 2.82 -26.73
N GLN A 129 6.89 1.57 -26.29
CA GLN A 129 6.98 0.40 -27.17
C GLN A 129 5.93 0.45 -28.29
N ALA A 130 4.67 0.75 -27.96
CA ALA A 130 3.60 0.88 -28.95
C ALA A 130 3.88 2.00 -29.97
N LEU A 131 4.45 3.12 -29.53
CA LEU A 131 4.89 4.21 -30.41
C LEU A 131 6.05 3.77 -31.32
N GLN A 132 7.03 3.03 -30.78
CA GLN A 132 8.13 2.49 -31.55
C GLN A 132 7.62 1.51 -32.63
N ASP A 133 6.67 0.64 -32.28
CA ASP A 133 6.07 -0.31 -33.22
C ASP A 133 5.28 0.42 -34.31
N LYS A 134 4.58 1.49 -33.96
CA LYS A 134 3.91 2.39 -34.92
C LYS A 134 4.91 3.02 -35.91
N ILE A 135 6.00 3.60 -35.41
CA ILE A 135 7.06 4.20 -36.25
C ILE A 135 7.67 3.13 -37.16
N LYS A 136 7.93 1.92 -36.64
CA LYS A 136 8.49 0.81 -37.42
C LYS A 136 7.54 0.40 -38.55
N ALA A 137 6.23 0.33 -38.28
CA ALA A 137 5.22 0.05 -39.29
C ALA A 137 5.19 1.14 -40.38
N GLU A 138 5.26 2.43 -40.01
CA GLU A 138 5.32 3.55 -40.96
C GLU A 138 6.56 3.50 -41.86
N VAL A 139 7.73 3.18 -41.30
CA VAL A 139 8.98 3.04 -42.07
C VAL A 139 8.92 1.87 -43.04
N LEU A 140 8.44 0.71 -42.59
CA LEU A 140 8.27 -0.47 -43.45
C LEU A 140 7.28 -0.19 -44.58
N HIS A 141 6.18 0.50 -44.25
CA HIS A 141 5.18 0.92 -45.23
C HIS A 141 5.80 1.82 -46.31
N LYS A 142 6.55 2.85 -45.92
CA LYS A 142 7.24 3.74 -46.86
C LYS A 142 8.21 2.97 -47.75
N SER A 143 9.04 2.10 -47.18
CA SER A 143 10.01 1.29 -47.92
C SER A 143 9.35 0.35 -48.93
N SER A 144 8.24 -0.30 -48.56
CA SER A 144 7.50 -1.16 -49.49
C SER A 144 6.94 -0.39 -50.68
N ASN A 145 6.43 0.83 -50.45
CA ASN A 145 5.96 1.69 -51.52
C ASN A 145 7.11 2.14 -52.44
N ASP A 146 8.24 2.55 -51.88
CA ASP A 146 9.42 2.93 -52.65
C ASP A 146 9.92 1.77 -53.53
N ASN A 147 9.94 0.54 -52.99
CA ASN A 147 10.28 -0.67 -53.75
C ASN A 147 9.31 -0.95 -54.91
N ALA A 148 8.00 -0.77 -54.69
CA ALA A 148 7.01 -0.94 -55.74
C ALA A 148 7.21 0.09 -56.88
N GLN A 149 7.52 1.34 -56.55
CA GLN A 149 7.81 2.38 -57.54
C GLN A 149 9.12 2.13 -58.31
N ILE A 150 10.17 1.63 -57.64
CA ILE A 150 11.42 1.22 -58.31
C ILE A 150 11.15 0.08 -59.30
N ASN A 151 10.38 -0.94 -58.90
CA ASN A 151 10.02 -2.05 -59.77
C ASN A 151 9.22 -1.57 -60.99
N LYS A 152 8.27 -0.65 -60.79
CA LYS A 152 7.53 0.01 -61.88
C LYS A 152 8.48 0.69 -62.86
N ALA A 153 9.45 1.48 -62.37
CA ALA A 153 10.44 2.15 -63.21
C ALA A 153 11.27 1.15 -64.02
N ASN A 154 11.78 0.09 -63.39
CA ASN A 154 12.56 -0.97 -64.06
C ASN A 154 11.75 -1.68 -65.17
N CYS A 155 10.49 -2.00 -64.89
CA CYS A 155 9.60 -2.60 -65.87
C CYS A 155 9.26 -1.64 -67.03
N MET A 156 9.09 -0.34 -66.76
CA MET A 156 8.88 0.67 -67.81
C MET A 156 10.12 0.82 -68.72
N VAL A 157 11.33 0.82 -68.16
CA VAL A 157 12.57 0.82 -68.95
C VAL A 157 12.68 -0.45 -69.80
N SER A 158 12.37 -1.61 -69.22
CA SER A 158 12.37 -2.89 -69.94
C SER A 158 11.35 -2.89 -71.09
N TYR A 159 10.14 -2.39 -70.84
CA TYR A 159 9.12 -2.22 -71.86
C TYR A 159 9.57 -1.28 -72.99
N GLN A 160 10.18 -0.14 -72.67
CA GLN A 160 10.75 0.79 -73.66
C GLN A 160 11.83 0.12 -74.51
N ASN A 161 12.74 -0.63 -73.88
CA ASN A 161 13.80 -1.36 -74.59
C ASN A 161 13.24 -2.44 -75.53
N VAL A 162 12.21 -3.17 -75.11
CA VAL A 162 11.53 -4.14 -75.99
C VAL A 162 10.92 -3.41 -77.18
N MET A 163 10.13 -2.36 -76.94
CA MET A 163 9.45 -1.60 -78.00
C MET A 163 10.41 -0.92 -78.97
N GLY A 164 11.55 -0.41 -78.49
CA GLY A 164 12.59 0.20 -79.34
C GLY A 164 13.34 -0.80 -80.22
N ASN A 165 13.36 -2.09 -79.86
CA ASN A 165 14.00 -3.16 -80.62
C ASN A 165 13.01 -3.99 -81.48
N VAL A 166 11.71 -3.66 -81.48
CA VAL A 166 10.72 -4.36 -82.31
C VAL A 166 10.98 -4.08 -83.78
N ASN A 167 11.29 -5.13 -84.54
CA ASN A 167 11.51 -5.12 -85.99
C ASN A 167 10.38 -5.80 -86.78
N LYS A 168 9.29 -6.19 -86.10
CA LYS A 168 8.08 -6.77 -86.71
C LYS A 168 6.91 -5.75 -86.66
N PRO A 169 6.47 -5.19 -87.80
CA PRO A 169 5.43 -4.15 -87.85
C PRO A 169 4.11 -4.55 -87.19
N GLN A 170 3.78 -5.85 -87.20
CA GLN A 170 2.56 -6.43 -86.64
C GLN A 170 2.45 -6.31 -85.12
N LEU A 171 3.57 -6.23 -84.40
CA LEU A 171 3.61 -6.04 -82.94
C LEU A 171 3.48 -4.56 -82.55
N ILE A 172 3.91 -3.66 -83.45
CA ILE A 172 3.80 -2.21 -83.28
C ILE A 172 2.33 -1.77 -83.41
N THR A 173 1.55 -2.47 -84.24
CA THR A 173 0.12 -2.17 -84.48
C THR A 173 -0.84 -2.80 -83.47
N GLN A 174 -0.38 -3.66 -82.55
CA GLN A 174 -1.22 -4.23 -81.46
C GLN A 174 -1.42 -3.25 -80.30
N TYR A 175 -2.14 -2.16 -80.59
CA TYR A 175 -2.46 -1.09 -79.63
C TYR A 175 -3.09 -1.63 -78.33
N GLN A 176 -3.97 -2.63 -78.44
CA GLN A 176 -4.67 -3.19 -77.28
C GLN A 176 -3.71 -3.87 -76.29
N MET A 177 -2.77 -4.68 -76.78
CA MET A 177 -1.76 -5.35 -75.95
C MET A 177 -0.82 -4.34 -75.27
N GLN A 178 -0.37 -3.32 -76.02
CA GLN A 178 0.46 -2.24 -75.48
C GLN A 178 -0.28 -1.44 -74.40
N LYS A 179 -1.55 -1.13 -74.65
CA LYS A 179 -2.43 -0.43 -73.69
C LYS A 179 -2.65 -1.25 -72.43
N GLU A 180 -2.94 -2.54 -72.55
CA GLU A 180 -3.09 -3.44 -71.41
C GLU A 180 -1.81 -3.54 -70.58
N THR A 181 -0.65 -3.66 -71.24
CA THR A 181 0.66 -3.71 -70.59
C THR A 181 0.96 -2.42 -69.84
N VAL A 182 0.77 -1.25 -70.48
CA VAL A 182 0.99 0.05 -69.84
C VAL A 182 0.01 0.28 -68.69
N ASN A 183 -1.25 -0.14 -68.83
CA ASN A 183 -2.23 -0.05 -67.75
C ASN A 183 -1.85 -0.94 -66.56
N ALA A 184 -1.36 -2.17 -66.82
CA ALA A 184 -0.85 -3.05 -65.78
C ALA A 184 0.37 -2.46 -65.06
N LEU A 185 1.30 -1.84 -65.80
CA LEU A 185 2.46 -1.14 -65.22
C LEU A 185 2.06 0.10 -64.42
N LYS A 186 1.06 0.86 -64.88
CA LYS A 186 0.53 2.01 -64.15
C LYS A 186 -0.10 1.58 -62.82
N ALA A 187 -0.83 0.47 -62.82
CA ALA A 187 -1.46 -0.10 -61.63
C ALA A 187 -0.47 -0.54 -60.54
N ILE A 188 0.83 -0.75 -60.85
CA ILE A 188 1.86 -1.04 -59.84
C ILE A 188 1.99 0.16 -58.89
N GLY A 189 1.74 -0.08 -57.59
CA GLY A 189 1.80 0.95 -56.55
C GLY A 189 0.62 1.93 -56.53
N GLU A 190 -0.47 1.67 -57.28
CA GLU A 190 -1.68 2.53 -57.30
C GLU A 190 -2.76 2.13 -56.27
N ALA A 191 -2.61 1.01 -55.55
CA ALA A 191 -3.53 0.68 -54.47
C ALA A 191 -3.59 1.84 -53.46
N ARG A 192 -4.80 2.34 -53.16
CA ARG A 192 -4.99 3.44 -52.21
C ARG A 192 -4.53 2.99 -50.82
N ILE A 193 -3.33 3.45 -50.47
CA ILE A 193 -2.61 3.31 -49.19
C ILE A 193 -3.45 3.73 -47.95
N ASN A 194 -4.54 4.46 -48.16
CA ASN A 194 -5.37 5.10 -47.14
C ASN A 194 -6.17 4.14 -46.24
N ASP A 195 -6.19 2.83 -46.53
CA ASP A 195 -6.92 1.86 -45.70
C ASP A 195 -6.18 1.52 -44.39
N TYR A 196 -4.87 1.76 -44.31
CA TYR A 196 -4.06 1.48 -43.11
C TYR A 196 -3.83 2.70 -42.20
N THR A 197 -3.95 3.92 -42.72
CA THR A 197 -3.84 5.15 -41.91
C THR A 197 -4.98 5.27 -40.89
N LYS A 198 -6.19 4.87 -41.27
CA LYS A 198 -7.34 4.84 -40.34
C LYS A 198 -7.13 3.88 -39.17
N GLU A 199 -6.46 2.75 -39.37
CA GLU A 199 -6.15 1.81 -38.27
C GLU A 199 -5.02 2.35 -37.37
N LEU A 200 -4.04 3.05 -37.94
CA LEU A 200 -2.98 3.74 -37.19
C LEU A 200 -3.49 4.92 -36.35
N ASP A 201 -4.54 5.60 -36.81
CA ASP A 201 -5.21 6.70 -36.10
C ASP A 201 -6.11 6.19 -34.95
N LYS A 202 -6.55 4.92 -35.00
CA LYS A 202 -7.28 4.27 -33.90
C LYS A 202 -6.38 3.88 -32.73
N VAL A 203 -5.06 3.85 -32.91
CA VAL A 203 -4.10 3.58 -31.82
C VAL A 203 -4.12 4.76 -30.85
N LYS A 204 -5.04 4.73 -29.89
CA LYS A 204 -5.10 5.68 -28.78
C LYS A 204 -3.99 5.34 -27.79
N ILE A 205 -3.07 6.27 -27.59
CA ILE A 205 -2.20 6.27 -26.40
C ILE A 205 -3.08 6.80 -25.25
N PRO A 206 -3.33 6.01 -24.18
CA PRO A 206 -4.11 6.51 -23.06
C PRO A 206 -3.43 7.72 -22.42
N GLU A 207 -4.10 8.88 -22.42
CA GLU A 207 -3.70 10.00 -21.57
C GLU A 207 -4.02 9.62 -20.13
N PHE A 208 -3.00 9.62 -19.27
CA PHE A 208 -3.24 9.51 -17.84
C PHE A 208 -3.86 10.83 -17.36
N SER A 209 -5.03 10.77 -16.74
CA SER A 209 -5.56 11.91 -16.02
C SER A 209 -4.58 12.25 -14.88
N GLU A 210 -4.26 13.54 -14.74
CA GLU A 210 -3.59 14.07 -13.54
C GLU A 210 -4.53 14.05 -12.31
N GLU A 211 -5.75 13.53 -12.47
CA GLU A 211 -6.71 13.39 -11.39
C GLU A 211 -6.23 12.36 -10.37
N GLN A 212 -6.38 12.70 -9.10
CA GLN A 212 -5.92 11.98 -7.92
C GLN A 212 -6.62 10.62 -7.69
N ASP A 213 -6.95 9.85 -8.73
CA ASP A 213 -7.28 8.45 -8.52
C ASP A 213 -5.98 7.69 -8.26
N THR A 214 -5.67 7.50 -6.97
CA THR A 214 -4.47 6.79 -6.50
C THR A 214 -4.46 5.31 -6.92
N ASN A 215 -5.60 4.80 -7.38
CA ASN A 215 -5.77 3.42 -7.78
C ASN A 215 -5.68 3.30 -9.31
N VAL A 216 -4.45 3.11 -9.79
CA VAL A 216 -4.18 2.79 -11.19
C VAL A 216 -4.55 1.33 -11.41
N ILE A 217 -5.48 1.07 -12.33
CA ILE A 217 -5.79 -0.27 -12.85
C ILE A 217 -6.00 -0.13 -14.35
N GLU A 218 -5.02 -0.58 -15.11
CA GLU A 218 -5.00 -0.52 -16.57
C GLU A 218 -4.76 -1.91 -17.16
N ILE A 219 -5.26 -2.09 -18.38
CA ILE A 219 -5.06 -3.33 -19.14
C ILE A 219 -4.37 -3.05 -20.46
N TYR A 220 -3.49 -3.97 -20.83
CA TYR A 220 -2.73 -3.92 -22.06
C TYR A 220 -2.76 -5.29 -22.74
N ALA A 221 -2.75 -5.27 -24.07
CA ALA A 221 -2.49 -6.46 -24.87
C ALA A 221 -1.28 -6.19 -25.77
N THR A 222 -0.43 -7.18 -26.00
CA THR A 222 0.79 -7.01 -26.80
C THR A 222 0.52 -6.69 -28.27
N LYS A 223 -0.68 -7.00 -28.76
CA LYS A 223 -1.14 -6.75 -30.13
C LYS A 223 -2.63 -6.44 -30.11
N GLN A 224 -3.11 -5.57 -31.00
CA GLN A 224 -4.55 -5.42 -31.25
C GLN A 224 -5.02 -6.25 -32.45
N ILE A 225 -4.08 -6.65 -33.31
CA ILE A 225 -4.33 -7.43 -34.51
C ILE A 225 -3.40 -8.65 -34.48
N VAL A 226 -3.98 -9.84 -34.56
CA VAL A 226 -3.23 -11.11 -34.50
C VAL A 226 -3.73 -12.11 -35.54
N SER A 227 -2.86 -13.04 -35.91
CA SER A 227 -3.25 -14.19 -36.73
C SER A 227 -3.94 -15.27 -35.90
N ILE A 228 -4.70 -16.12 -36.57
CA ILE A 228 -5.28 -17.33 -35.96
C ILE A 228 -4.17 -18.16 -35.32
N GLU A 229 -4.42 -18.64 -34.10
CA GLU A 229 -3.48 -19.39 -33.24
C GLU A 229 -2.22 -18.65 -32.82
N GLU A 230 -2.10 -17.34 -33.11
CA GLU A 230 -0.98 -16.54 -32.66
C GLU A 230 -1.11 -16.22 -31.16
N PRO A 231 -0.07 -16.49 -30.35
CA PRO A 231 -0.09 -16.15 -28.93
C PRO A 231 0.02 -14.64 -28.71
N ILE A 232 -0.91 -14.12 -27.91
CA ILE A 232 -0.99 -12.72 -27.45
C ILE A 232 -0.96 -12.69 -25.92
N SER A 233 -0.21 -11.74 -25.35
CA SER A 233 -0.17 -11.55 -23.89
C SER A 233 -1.09 -10.41 -23.48
N PHE A 234 -1.93 -10.67 -22.49
CA PHE A 234 -2.77 -9.71 -21.78
C PHE A 234 -2.15 -9.43 -20.42
N ILE A 235 -2.07 -8.16 -20.05
CA ILE A 235 -1.32 -7.68 -18.89
C ILE A 235 -2.19 -6.68 -18.12
N VAL A 236 -2.31 -6.88 -16.81
CA VAL A 236 -2.84 -5.88 -15.87
C VAL A 236 -1.68 -5.12 -15.23
N ILE A 237 -1.77 -3.80 -15.27
CA ILE A 237 -0.91 -2.90 -14.50
C ILE A 237 -1.74 -2.31 -13.38
N SER A 238 -1.32 -2.53 -12.12
CA SER A 238 -2.04 -2.00 -10.98
C SER A 238 -1.16 -1.46 -9.85
N SER A 239 -1.56 -0.31 -9.30
CA SER A 239 -0.93 0.27 -8.11
C SER A 239 -1.43 -0.33 -6.79
N ILE A 240 -2.48 -1.14 -6.85
CA ILE A 240 -3.10 -1.79 -5.70
C ILE A 240 -3.04 -3.32 -5.86
N GLU A 241 -3.07 -4.01 -4.73
CA GLU A 241 -3.17 -5.47 -4.72
C GLU A 241 -4.63 -5.88 -4.96
N LEU A 242 -4.84 -6.69 -5.99
CA LEU A 242 -6.16 -7.19 -6.37
C LEU A 242 -6.29 -8.61 -5.84
N GLU A 243 -7.43 -8.90 -5.22
CA GLU A 243 -7.77 -10.24 -4.72
C GLU A 243 -7.94 -11.24 -5.86
N SER A 244 -8.57 -10.81 -6.95
CA SER A 244 -8.75 -11.64 -8.14
C SER A 244 -8.76 -10.81 -9.40
N VAL A 245 -8.33 -11.44 -10.50
CA VAL A 245 -8.35 -10.89 -11.86
C VAL A 245 -8.85 -12.00 -12.78
N VAL A 246 -9.93 -11.73 -13.49
CA VAL A 246 -10.58 -12.65 -14.42
C VAL A 246 -10.71 -12.00 -15.78
N TRP A 247 -10.24 -12.68 -16.81
CA TRP A 247 -10.36 -12.28 -18.21
C TRP A 247 -11.46 -13.08 -18.88
N ASN A 248 -12.31 -12.41 -19.66
CA ASN A 248 -13.21 -13.01 -20.64
C ASN A 248 -12.73 -12.55 -22.03
N PHE A 249 -12.30 -13.49 -22.87
CA PHE A 249 -11.69 -13.18 -24.17
C PHE A 249 -12.70 -12.87 -25.28
N GLY A 250 -14.01 -12.94 -25.00
CA GLY A 250 -15.07 -12.66 -25.96
C GLY A 250 -15.46 -13.85 -26.85
N ASP A 251 -14.87 -15.03 -26.63
CA ASP A 251 -15.12 -16.27 -27.38
C ASP A 251 -15.58 -17.43 -26.48
N ASN A 252 -16.13 -17.09 -25.31
CA ASN A 252 -16.52 -17.99 -24.21
C ASN A 252 -15.34 -18.68 -23.48
N ASN A 253 -14.09 -18.29 -23.75
CA ASN A 253 -12.94 -18.70 -22.95
C ASN A 253 -12.54 -17.64 -21.93
N TYR A 254 -11.89 -18.10 -20.85
CA TYR A 254 -11.53 -17.28 -19.71
C TYR A 254 -10.07 -17.47 -19.31
N GLY A 255 -9.50 -16.45 -18.68
CA GLY A 255 -8.15 -16.47 -18.12
C GLY A 255 -8.12 -15.94 -16.69
N LEU A 256 -7.11 -16.31 -15.92
CA LEU A 256 -6.94 -15.90 -14.52
C LEU A 256 -5.56 -15.28 -14.29
N GLY A 257 -5.53 -14.22 -13.47
CA GLY A 257 -4.31 -13.57 -13.02
C GLY A 257 -3.93 -12.32 -13.81
N TYR A 258 -2.85 -11.68 -13.37
CA TYR A 258 -2.38 -10.40 -13.90
C TYR A 258 -1.85 -10.50 -15.33
N ASN A 259 -1.18 -11.61 -15.67
CA ASN A 259 -0.60 -11.84 -16.99
C ASN A 259 -1.12 -13.16 -17.55
N VAL A 260 -1.78 -13.10 -18.71
CA VAL A 260 -2.33 -14.28 -19.37
C VAL A 260 -1.88 -14.31 -20.83
N ILE A 261 -1.38 -15.45 -21.29
CA ILE A 261 -1.10 -15.70 -22.70
C ILE A 261 -2.29 -16.47 -23.28
N TYR A 262 -2.83 -16.00 -24.40
CA TYR A 262 -3.98 -16.60 -25.07
C TYR A 262 -3.81 -16.60 -26.59
N ALA A 263 -4.55 -17.46 -27.30
CA ALA A 263 -4.53 -17.53 -28.76
C ALA A 263 -5.93 -17.87 -29.29
N TYR A 264 -6.42 -17.10 -30.26
CA TYR A 264 -7.75 -17.28 -30.84
C TYR A 264 -7.75 -18.32 -31.96
N LYS A 265 -8.75 -19.20 -31.97
CA LYS A 265 -8.86 -20.29 -32.97
C LYS A 265 -9.62 -19.90 -34.24
N GLN A 266 -10.32 -18.77 -34.22
CA GLN A 266 -11.17 -18.31 -35.31
C GLN A 266 -10.91 -16.83 -35.57
N SER A 267 -11.09 -16.41 -36.81
CA SER A 267 -11.07 -14.99 -37.16
C SER A 267 -12.33 -14.29 -36.64
N GLY A 268 -12.19 -13.01 -36.31
CA GLY A 268 -13.28 -12.22 -35.75
C GLY A 268 -12.82 -11.00 -34.98
N GLU A 269 -13.78 -10.19 -34.56
CA GLU A 269 -13.56 -9.07 -33.64
C GLU A 269 -14.02 -9.50 -32.24
N TYR A 270 -13.11 -9.44 -31.27
CA TYR A 270 -13.32 -9.91 -29.91
C TYR A 270 -13.21 -8.75 -28.92
N LYS A 271 -14.27 -8.53 -28.13
CA LYS A 271 -14.24 -7.61 -27.00
C LYS A 271 -13.76 -8.35 -25.76
N VAL A 272 -12.53 -8.08 -25.36
CA VAL A 272 -11.93 -8.66 -24.16
C VAL A 272 -12.35 -7.84 -22.95
N ASN A 273 -12.86 -8.50 -21.91
CA ASN A 273 -13.27 -7.88 -20.66
C ASN A 273 -12.44 -8.42 -19.51
N MET A 274 -11.81 -7.54 -18.74
CA MET A 274 -11.15 -7.86 -17.50
C MET A 274 -12.02 -7.40 -16.34
N ASN A 275 -12.27 -8.29 -15.37
CA ASN A 275 -12.90 -7.99 -14.09
C ASN A 275 -11.89 -8.24 -12.97
N ALA A 276 -11.71 -7.27 -12.08
CA ALA A 276 -10.84 -7.40 -10.92
C ALA A 276 -11.59 -7.08 -9.63
N THR A 277 -11.30 -7.86 -8.59
CA THR A 277 -11.81 -7.64 -7.23
C THR A 277 -10.72 -7.06 -6.35
N LEU A 278 -11.05 -6.00 -5.61
CA LEU A 278 -10.25 -5.47 -4.52
C LEU A 278 -10.97 -5.76 -3.19
N SER A 279 -10.33 -6.46 -2.26
CA SER A 279 -10.84 -6.56 -0.89
C SER A 279 -10.46 -5.30 -0.10
N LEU A 280 -11.44 -4.71 0.56
CA LEU A 280 -11.27 -3.59 1.48
C LEU A 280 -11.32 -4.12 2.92
N LYS A 281 -11.03 -3.26 3.90
CA LYS A 281 -11.30 -3.59 5.30
C LYS A 281 -12.83 -3.71 5.50
N ASP A 282 -13.24 -4.52 6.47
CA ASP A 282 -14.66 -4.77 6.84
C ASP A 282 -15.48 -5.67 5.90
N ASN A 283 -14.82 -6.64 5.22
CA ASN A 283 -15.44 -7.58 4.26
C ASN A 283 -16.15 -6.91 3.07
N GLU A 284 -15.87 -5.64 2.82
CA GLU A 284 -16.31 -4.96 1.61
C GLU A 284 -15.38 -5.31 0.45
N SER A 285 -15.94 -5.45 -0.75
CA SER A 285 -15.17 -5.63 -1.97
C SER A 285 -15.58 -4.61 -3.01
N LYS A 286 -14.62 -4.13 -3.79
CA LYS A 286 -14.85 -3.24 -4.93
C LYS A 286 -14.47 -3.98 -6.22
N GLN A 287 -15.38 -3.95 -7.19
CA GLN A 287 -15.16 -4.53 -8.51
C GLN A 287 -14.71 -3.45 -9.49
N TYR A 288 -13.77 -3.80 -10.35
CA TYR A 288 -13.26 -2.97 -11.42
C TYR A 288 -13.39 -3.72 -12.74
N GLN A 289 -13.84 -3.01 -13.78
CA GLN A 289 -13.93 -3.56 -15.13
C GLN A 289 -13.13 -2.70 -16.10
N ARG A 290 -12.45 -3.35 -17.04
CA ARG A 290 -11.78 -2.75 -18.19
C ARG A 290 -12.03 -3.58 -19.43
N SER A 291 -11.99 -2.95 -20.60
CA SER A 291 -12.20 -3.64 -21.87
C SER A 291 -11.24 -3.14 -22.93
N LEU A 292 -10.89 -4.03 -23.86
CA LEU A 292 -10.14 -3.71 -25.08
C LEU A 292 -10.64 -4.58 -26.23
N ASP A 293 -10.42 -4.15 -27.47
CA ASP A 293 -10.86 -4.87 -28.66
C ASP A 293 -9.65 -5.51 -29.36
N ILE A 294 -9.81 -6.77 -29.78
CA ILE A 294 -8.82 -7.56 -30.54
C ILE A 294 -9.43 -8.00 -31.87
N ILE A 295 -8.66 -7.85 -32.95
CA ILE A 295 -9.03 -8.30 -34.29
C ILE A 295 -8.17 -9.50 -34.67
N VAL A 296 -8.81 -10.61 -35.03
CA VAL A 296 -8.14 -11.85 -35.45
C VAL A 296 -8.42 -12.06 -36.93
N LYS A 297 -7.37 -12.21 -37.74
CA LYS A 297 -7.48 -12.38 -39.20
C LYS A 297 -6.40 -13.27 -39.80
#